data_AF-A0A8C7XPD3-F1
#
_entry.id   AF-A0A8C7XPD3-F1
#
_cell.length_a   1.000
_cell.length_b   1.000
_cell.length_c   1.000
_cell.angle_alpha   90.00
_cell.angle_beta   90.00
_cell.angle_gamma   90.00
#
_symmetry.space_group_name_H-M   'P 1'
#
loop_
_entity.id
_entity.type
_entity.pdbx_description
1 polymer ?
#
loop_
_entity_poly.entity_id
_entity_poly.type
_entity_poly.pdbx_seq_one_letter_code
_entity_poly.pdbx_strand_id
1 'polypeptide(L)'
;KKTDTDNDGLVTGGDVIEIFMQSTLSQTMLAQIWGLADTKHTGKLTREQFCLAMHLIHQKSTKGIDPPSSLTPDMIPPSERTESSMDLDSLTGSLELTGVKDLDDLSKEIRVCCRLQSMQHDVEQESSGLQDLESQQRDARGRLQEMEQQRSKLDGMLHDVKHKCQEESQLIASMQSQIRSQEAELRTQEDELSRTKSELNRLQAEEAQLEQRLLSTRIQLETIVKSLKGTQGEISQARTKLTMIQENQREITKTIEEYNSALSSISSGNLGNLPDLSDGFMENGSLRVLQDDSFKARIAMFNSSAPKEPAADPFQIEDPFRSDLLKDPFGDDPFKESDPFRGASSEDFFKTDRSDLFGSADPFAKRPAPPLKVGGLRIQRDERRFPGLHAFSSSEPFSSTGPKPRDSGTPPHV
;
A
#
# COMPACT_ATOMS: atom_id res chain seq x y z
N LYS A 1 -16.77 -33.06 41.31
CA LYS A 1 -15.36 -32.60 41.18
C LYS A 1 -14.98 -32.25 39.75
N LYS A 2 -15.20 -33.09 38.72
CA LYS A 2 -14.98 -32.65 37.32
C LYS A 2 -16.05 -31.69 36.77
N THR A 3 -17.16 -31.57 37.48
CA THR A 3 -18.41 -30.93 37.03
C THR A 3 -18.76 -29.69 37.83
N ASP A 4 -17.95 -29.36 38.83
CA ASP A 4 -18.16 -28.27 39.79
C ASP A 4 -17.04 -27.27 39.48
N THR A 5 -17.39 -26.23 38.72
CA THR A 5 -16.44 -25.30 38.09
C THR A 5 -15.84 -24.33 39.11
N ASP A 6 -16.62 -23.95 40.12
CA ASP A 6 -16.26 -23.03 41.20
C ASP A 6 -15.82 -23.75 42.49
N ASN A 7 -15.89 -25.08 42.55
CA ASN A 7 -15.55 -25.93 43.70
C ASN A 7 -16.32 -25.55 44.97
N ASP A 8 -17.54 -25.02 44.83
CA ASP A 8 -18.40 -24.62 45.95
C ASP A 8 -19.15 -25.82 46.58
N GLY A 9 -19.00 -27.02 45.99
CA GLY A 9 -19.66 -28.25 46.42
C GLY A 9 -21.13 -28.36 45.97
N LEU A 10 -21.61 -27.38 45.20
CA LEU A 10 -22.90 -27.34 44.53
C LEU A 10 -22.65 -27.40 43.02
N VAL A 11 -23.68 -27.77 42.26
CA VAL A 11 -23.57 -27.88 40.80
C VAL A 11 -24.73 -27.12 40.18
N THR A 12 -24.44 -26.15 39.32
CA THR A 12 -25.48 -25.37 38.66
C THR A 12 -26.03 -26.09 37.43
N GLY A 13 -27.23 -25.70 36.97
CA GLY A 13 -27.80 -26.22 35.73
C GLY A 13 -26.86 -26.06 34.54
N GLY A 14 -26.16 -24.92 34.45
CA GLY A 14 -25.18 -24.65 33.39
C GLY A 14 -24.04 -25.66 33.37
N ASP A 15 -23.50 -26.02 34.54
CA ASP A 15 -22.37 -26.94 34.65
C ASP A 15 -22.74 -28.39 34.31
N VAL A 16 -23.98 -28.80 34.59
CA VAL A 16 -24.42 -30.19 34.35
C VAL A 16 -25.06 -30.40 32.98
N ILE A 17 -25.51 -29.33 32.30
CA ILE A 17 -26.23 -29.43 31.02
C ILE A 17 -25.38 -30.18 30.00
N GLU A 18 -24.08 -29.89 29.92
CA GLU A 18 -23.19 -30.55 28.96
C GLU A 18 -23.08 -32.06 29.21
N ILE A 19 -23.07 -32.48 30.46
CA ILE A 19 -22.97 -33.89 30.87
C ILE A 19 -24.30 -34.61 30.67
N PHE A 20 -25.40 -33.92 30.95
CA PHE A 20 -26.75 -34.48 30.80
C PHE A 20 -27.12 -34.61 29.32
N MET A 21 -26.69 -33.66 28.47
CA MET A 21 -26.88 -33.71 27.01
C MET A 21 -26.15 -34.90 26.36
N GLN A 22 -25.03 -35.36 26.93
CA GLN A 22 -24.33 -36.57 26.45
C GLN A 22 -25.16 -37.85 26.63
N SER A 23 -26.20 -37.83 27.49
CA SER A 23 -27.00 -39.01 27.80
C SER A 23 -28.09 -39.32 26.76
N THR A 24 -28.15 -38.59 25.64
CA THR A 24 -29.11 -38.74 24.52
C THR A 24 -30.60 -38.63 24.87
N LEU A 25 -30.92 -38.17 26.08
CA LEU A 25 -32.29 -37.93 26.53
C LEU A 25 -32.81 -36.59 25.99
N SER A 26 -34.13 -36.49 25.76
CA SER A 26 -34.74 -35.23 25.32
C SER A 26 -34.61 -34.15 26.39
N GLN A 27 -34.49 -32.89 25.97
CA GLN A 27 -34.36 -31.75 26.87
C GLN A 27 -35.53 -31.67 27.87
N THR A 28 -36.75 -32.02 27.44
CA THR A 28 -37.93 -32.08 28.30
C THR A 28 -37.79 -33.14 29.41
N MET A 29 -37.21 -34.30 29.10
CA MET A 29 -36.98 -35.37 30.07
C MET A 29 -35.88 -35.00 31.07
N LEU A 30 -34.82 -34.34 30.60
CA LEU A 30 -33.75 -33.84 31.47
C LEU A 30 -34.27 -32.77 32.44
N ALA A 31 -35.15 -31.87 31.98
CA ALA A 31 -35.79 -30.87 32.84
C ALA A 31 -36.69 -31.51 33.91
N GLN A 32 -37.40 -32.59 33.57
CA GLN A 32 -38.20 -33.34 34.55
C GLN A 32 -37.32 -34.01 35.60
N ILE A 33 -36.22 -34.67 35.19
CA ILE A 33 -35.29 -35.30 36.13
C ILE A 33 -34.62 -34.26 37.03
N TRP A 34 -34.25 -33.10 36.47
CA TRP A 34 -33.72 -31.98 37.24
C TRP A 34 -34.71 -31.51 38.31
N GLY A 35 -35.97 -31.31 37.95
CA GLY A 35 -37.02 -30.89 38.89
C GLY A 35 -37.30 -31.90 40.00
N LEU A 36 -37.05 -33.19 39.75
CA LEU A 36 -37.12 -34.23 40.77
C LEU A 36 -35.92 -34.19 41.71
N ALA A 37 -34.72 -33.98 41.18
CA ALA A 37 -33.50 -33.92 41.98
C ALA A 37 -33.39 -32.65 42.84
N ASP A 38 -33.88 -31.51 42.34
CA ASP A 38 -33.89 -30.23 43.05
C ASP A 38 -35.08 -30.11 44.01
N THR A 39 -35.07 -30.93 45.07
CA THR A 39 -36.15 -31.03 46.07
C THR A 39 -36.50 -29.69 46.74
N LYS A 40 -35.55 -28.76 46.81
CA LYS A 40 -35.68 -27.46 47.46
C LYS A 40 -35.84 -26.31 46.45
N HIS A 41 -35.91 -26.60 45.15
CA HIS A 41 -35.98 -25.61 44.07
C HIS A 41 -34.91 -24.51 44.19
N THR A 42 -33.70 -24.89 44.59
CA THR A 42 -32.60 -23.95 44.81
C THR A 42 -31.91 -23.55 43.51
N GLY A 43 -32.21 -24.20 42.38
CA GLY A 43 -31.56 -23.95 41.08
C GLY A 43 -30.10 -24.43 41.01
N LYS A 44 -29.61 -24.99 42.12
CA LYS A 44 -28.32 -25.66 42.28
C LYS A 44 -28.58 -27.03 42.90
N LEU A 45 -27.80 -28.04 42.52
CA LEU A 45 -27.88 -29.37 43.11
C LEU A 45 -26.71 -29.60 44.06
N THR A 46 -27.02 -30.13 45.24
CA THR A 46 -26.00 -30.68 46.15
C THR A 46 -25.42 -31.97 45.57
N ARG A 47 -24.28 -32.43 46.12
CA ARG A 47 -23.66 -33.70 45.73
C ARG A 47 -24.64 -34.89 45.76
N GLU A 48 -25.50 -34.96 46.78
CA GLU A 48 -26.47 -36.05 46.94
C GLU A 48 -27.58 -35.96 45.89
N GLN A 49 -28.10 -34.76 45.64
CA GLN A 49 -29.11 -34.52 44.59
C GLN A 49 -28.53 -34.74 43.18
N PHE A 50 -27.27 -34.38 42.94
CA PHE A 50 -26.59 -34.67 41.67
C PHE A 50 -26.43 -36.18 41.43
N CYS A 51 -26.07 -36.95 42.46
CA CYS A 51 -26.02 -38.41 42.39
C CYS A 51 -27.40 -39.00 42.04
N LEU A 52 -28.48 -38.46 42.62
CA LEU A 52 -29.84 -38.87 42.32
C LEU A 52 -30.23 -38.56 40.87
N ALA A 53 -29.94 -37.34 40.38
CA ALA A 53 -30.17 -36.94 39.00
C ALA A 53 -29.44 -37.87 38.01
N MET A 54 -28.16 -38.15 38.26
CA MET A 54 -27.36 -39.06 37.43
C MET A 54 -27.87 -40.49 37.47
N HIS A 55 -28.35 -40.97 38.62
CA HIS A 55 -28.95 -42.29 38.73
C HIS A 55 -30.20 -42.42 37.87
N LEU A 56 -31.09 -41.41 37.91
CA LEU A 56 -32.31 -41.38 37.12
C LEU A 56 -32.03 -41.28 35.61
N ILE A 57 -31.05 -40.46 35.21
CA ILE A 57 -30.59 -40.38 33.81
C ILE A 57 -30.05 -41.72 33.34
N HIS A 58 -29.18 -42.35 34.14
CA HIS A 58 -28.61 -43.64 33.81
C HIS A 58 -29.70 -44.72 33.75
N GLN A 59 -30.65 -44.73 34.68
CA GLN A 59 -31.77 -45.66 34.69
C GLN A 59 -32.66 -45.51 33.47
N LYS A 60 -32.96 -44.26 33.05
CA LYS A 60 -33.75 -44.02 31.83
C LYS A 60 -32.99 -44.41 30.57
N SER A 61 -31.70 -44.06 30.48
CA SER A 61 -30.86 -44.33 29.30
C SER A 61 -30.54 -45.82 29.12
N THR A 62 -30.29 -46.56 30.20
CA THR A 62 -29.85 -47.97 30.13
C THR A 62 -30.97 -48.99 30.32
N LYS A 63 -31.97 -48.70 31.15
CA LYS A 63 -33.07 -49.63 31.47
C LYS A 63 -34.40 -49.22 30.84
N GLY A 64 -34.48 -48.04 30.22
CA GLY A 64 -35.69 -47.53 29.58
C GLY A 64 -36.81 -47.11 30.54
N ILE A 65 -36.62 -47.24 31.85
CA ILE A 65 -37.62 -46.96 32.88
C ILE A 65 -37.80 -45.44 32.99
N ASP A 66 -39.02 -44.96 32.77
CA ASP A 66 -39.37 -43.56 32.94
C ASP A 66 -39.21 -43.10 34.40
N PRO A 67 -38.67 -41.90 34.64
CA PRO A 67 -38.54 -41.36 35.99
C PRO A 67 -39.94 -41.16 36.60
N PRO A 68 -40.12 -41.45 37.90
CA PRO A 68 -41.40 -41.32 38.57
C PRO A 68 -41.87 -39.85 38.58
N SER A 69 -43.18 -39.62 38.58
CA SER A 69 -43.77 -38.27 38.64
C SER A 69 -43.55 -37.54 39.97
N SER A 70 -43.10 -38.25 41.01
CA SER A 70 -42.71 -37.70 42.31
C SER A 70 -41.75 -38.66 43.02
N LEU A 71 -40.72 -38.16 43.71
CA LEU A 71 -39.82 -39.00 44.50
C LEU A 71 -40.57 -39.61 45.70
N THR A 72 -40.47 -40.93 45.88
CA THR A 72 -40.94 -41.61 47.10
C THR A 72 -39.98 -41.33 48.27
N PRO A 73 -40.42 -41.31 49.54
CA PRO A 73 -39.59 -40.97 50.71
C PRO A 73 -38.29 -41.80 50.87
N ASP A 74 -38.23 -42.98 50.26
CA ASP A 74 -37.06 -43.87 50.25
C ASP A 74 -35.95 -43.41 49.30
N MET A 75 -36.27 -42.56 48.33
CA MET A 75 -35.33 -41.99 47.34
C MET A 75 -34.83 -40.60 47.74
N ILE A 76 -35.22 -40.12 48.93
CA ILE A 76 -34.74 -38.86 49.52
C ILE A 76 -33.45 -39.18 50.31
N PRO A 77 -32.36 -38.40 50.13
CA PRO A 77 -31.12 -38.61 50.84
C PRO A 77 -31.33 -38.59 52.38
N PRO A 78 -30.64 -39.45 53.14
CA PRO A 78 -30.79 -39.53 54.60
C PRO A 78 -30.66 -38.18 55.32
N SER A 79 -29.80 -37.31 54.81
CA SER A 79 -29.51 -35.96 55.30
C SER A 79 -30.72 -35.01 55.29
N GLU A 80 -31.79 -35.33 54.55
CA GLU A 80 -33.00 -34.53 54.45
C GLU A 80 -34.22 -35.14 55.16
N ARG A 81 -34.04 -36.27 55.89
CA ARG A 81 -35.12 -36.86 56.69
C ARG A 81 -35.25 -36.09 58.01
N THR A 82 -36.37 -35.39 58.19
CA THR A 82 -36.72 -34.68 59.41
C THR A 82 -36.72 -35.63 60.62
N GLU A 83 -35.77 -35.45 61.53
CA GLU A 83 -35.71 -36.17 62.82
C GLU A 83 -36.81 -35.64 63.76
N SER A 84 -37.78 -36.51 64.09
CA SER A 84 -38.76 -36.27 65.15
C SER A 84 -38.19 -36.69 66.50
N SER A 85 -37.89 -35.69 67.33
CA SER A 85 -37.54 -35.77 68.75
C SER A 85 -38.73 -36.21 69.63
N MET A 86 -38.49 -37.13 70.57
CA MET A 86 -39.22 -37.50 71.83
C MET A 86 -38.57 -38.82 72.33
N ASP A 87 -38.11 -39.02 73.58
CA ASP A 87 -38.85 -38.99 74.83
C ASP A 87 -37.97 -38.80 76.09
N LEU A 88 -38.60 -38.17 77.08
CA LEU A 88 -38.19 -37.91 78.46
C LEU A 88 -38.99 -38.83 79.42
N ASP A 89 -38.49 -39.04 80.64
CA ASP A 89 -39.15 -39.49 81.89
C ASP A 89 -38.95 -40.93 82.43
N SER A 90 -38.20 -41.00 83.54
CA SER A 90 -38.24 -42.00 84.63
C SER A 90 -37.20 -41.56 85.68
N LEU A 91 -37.45 -41.31 86.98
CA LEU A 91 -38.48 -41.73 87.93
C LEU A 91 -38.53 -40.70 89.07
N THR A 92 -39.73 -40.28 89.49
CA THR A 92 -39.95 -39.64 90.80
C THR A 92 -40.78 -40.57 91.65
N GLY A 93 -40.33 -40.84 92.88
CA GLY A 93 -40.98 -41.78 93.79
C GLY A 93 -40.58 -41.59 95.24
N SER A 94 -41.45 -40.90 95.98
CA SER A 94 -41.91 -41.28 97.33
C SER A 94 -40.96 -41.07 98.52
N LEU A 95 -41.27 -40.10 99.40
CA LEU A 95 -41.79 -40.32 100.77
C LEU A 95 -41.89 -38.99 101.55
N GLU A 96 -43.02 -38.76 102.23
CA GLU A 96 -43.17 -37.77 103.30
C GLU A 96 -42.66 -38.34 104.64
N LEU A 97 -41.99 -37.54 105.48
CA LEU A 97 -42.19 -37.59 106.93
C LEU A 97 -41.77 -36.28 107.61
N THR A 98 -42.62 -35.85 108.53
CA THR A 98 -42.68 -34.56 109.22
C THR A 98 -41.67 -34.39 110.37
N GLY A 99 -41.04 -33.22 110.47
CA GLY A 99 -40.80 -32.53 111.76
C GLY A 99 -39.36 -32.19 112.17
N VAL A 100 -38.77 -31.11 111.64
CA VAL A 100 -37.79 -30.25 112.35
C VAL A 100 -37.61 -28.92 111.61
N LYS A 101 -37.96 -27.77 112.22
CA LYS A 101 -37.83 -26.43 111.59
C LYS A 101 -36.40 -26.09 111.19
N ASP A 102 -35.41 -26.58 111.94
CA ASP A 102 -33.98 -26.41 111.60
C ASP A 102 -33.59 -27.20 110.34
N LEU A 103 -34.33 -28.27 110.02
CA LEU A 103 -34.16 -29.06 108.81
C LEU A 103 -34.83 -28.38 107.60
N ASP A 104 -35.93 -27.66 107.81
CA ASP A 104 -36.57 -26.83 106.78
C ASP A 104 -35.69 -25.62 106.41
N ASP A 105 -35.05 -24.99 107.39
CA ASP A 105 -34.11 -23.89 107.13
C ASP A 105 -32.81 -24.39 106.49
N LEU A 106 -32.30 -25.55 106.91
CA LEU A 106 -31.19 -26.22 106.20
C LEU A 106 -31.59 -26.68 104.79
N SER A 107 -32.83 -27.14 104.58
CA SER A 107 -33.36 -27.52 103.27
C SER A 107 -33.50 -26.32 102.33
N LYS A 108 -33.91 -25.15 102.86
CA LYS A 108 -33.90 -23.89 102.12
C LYS A 108 -32.48 -23.46 101.76
N GLU A 109 -31.53 -23.57 102.69
CA GLU A 109 -30.12 -23.26 102.45
C GLU A 109 -29.52 -24.21 101.39
N ILE A 110 -29.83 -25.50 101.44
CA ILE A 110 -29.46 -26.48 100.41
C ILE A 110 -30.07 -26.09 99.06
N ARG A 111 -31.33 -25.65 99.02
CA ARG A 111 -31.99 -25.20 97.77
C ARG A 111 -31.32 -23.94 97.19
N VAL A 112 -30.90 -23.01 98.05
CA VAL A 112 -30.13 -21.83 97.65
C VAL A 112 -28.74 -22.24 97.15
N CYS A 113 -28.08 -23.18 97.84
CA CYS A 113 -26.78 -23.74 97.43
C CYS A 113 -26.87 -24.47 96.08
N CYS A 114 -27.88 -25.32 95.85
CA CYS A 114 -28.11 -25.96 94.56
C CYS A 114 -28.39 -24.92 93.45
N ARG A 115 -29.09 -23.83 93.75
CA ARG A 115 -29.34 -22.73 92.80
C ARG A 115 -28.07 -21.97 92.47
N LEU A 116 -27.24 -21.65 93.47
CA LEU A 116 -25.93 -21.02 93.26
C LEU A 116 -25.00 -21.93 92.46
N GLN A 117 -25.04 -23.24 92.70
CA GLN A 117 -24.27 -24.22 91.93
C GLN A 117 -24.75 -24.31 90.47
N SER A 118 -26.05 -24.24 90.22
CA SER A 118 -26.61 -24.17 88.87
C SER A 118 -26.18 -22.87 88.17
N MET A 119 -26.31 -21.72 88.83
CA MET A 119 -25.89 -20.44 88.25
C MET A 119 -24.37 -20.40 88.02
N GLN A 120 -23.57 -21.01 88.90
CA GLN A 120 -22.13 -21.15 88.70
C GLN A 120 -21.81 -22.01 87.48
N HIS A 121 -22.53 -23.12 87.31
CA HIS A 121 -22.41 -23.97 86.12
C HIS A 121 -22.79 -23.21 84.84
N ASP A 122 -23.88 -22.44 84.87
CA ASP A 122 -24.33 -21.64 83.72
C ASP A 122 -23.29 -20.56 83.36
N VAL A 123 -22.70 -19.88 84.34
CA VAL A 123 -21.63 -18.89 84.12
C VAL A 123 -20.37 -19.54 83.56
N GLU A 124 -20.00 -20.72 84.06
CA GLU A 124 -18.86 -21.49 83.51
C GLU A 124 -19.14 -21.99 82.09
N GLN A 125 -20.38 -22.39 81.79
CA GLN A 125 -20.82 -22.79 80.45
C GLN A 125 -20.82 -21.59 79.48
N GLU A 126 -21.37 -20.45 79.87
CA GLU A 126 -21.30 -19.23 79.07
C GLU A 126 -19.86 -18.73 78.90
N SER A 127 -19.01 -18.83 79.93
CA SER A 127 -17.60 -18.47 79.86
C SER A 127 -16.82 -19.35 78.88
N SER A 128 -17.09 -20.66 78.86
CA SER A 128 -16.47 -21.58 77.88
C SER A 128 -16.99 -21.33 76.46
N GLY A 129 -18.29 -21.09 76.29
CA GLY A 129 -18.87 -20.70 75.00
C GLY A 129 -18.30 -19.38 74.46
N LEU A 130 -18.12 -18.37 75.31
CA LEU A 130 -17.47 -17.11 74.95
C LEU A 130 -15.99 -17.31 74.56
N GLN A 131 -15.26 -18.16 75.28
CA GLN A 131 -13.87 -18.48 74.96
C GLN A 131 -13.73 -19.16 73.58
N ASP A 132 -14.66 -20.07 73.25
CA ASP A 132 -14.70 -20.73 71.94
C ASP A 132 -15.02 -19.73 70.82
N LEU A 133 -15.99 -18.84 71.04
CA LEU A 133 -16.32 -17.74 70.12
C LEU A 133 -15.15 -16.78 69.92
N GLU A 134 -14.41 -16.43 70.98
CA GLU A 134 -13.19 -15.62 70.90
C GLU A 134 -12.09 -16.31 70.10
N SER A 135 -11.91 -17.63 70.27
CA SER A 135 -10.97 -18.42 69.48
C SER A 135 -11.38 -18.43 68.01
N GLN A 136 -12.66 -18.68 67.72
CA GLN A 136 -13.20 -18.66 66.36
C GLN A 136 -13.05 -17.28 65.71
N GLN A 137 -13.26 -16.20 66.45
CA GLN A 137 -13.04 -14.83 65.99
C GLN A 137 -11.56 -14.58 65.66
N ARG A 138 -10.64 -15.08 66.50
CA ARG A 138 -9.18 -14.99 66.26
C ARG A 138 -8.77 -15.74 64.99
N ASP A 139 -9.30 -16.94 64.77
CA ASP A 139 -9.00 -17.75 63.60
C ASP A 139 -9.60 -17.17 62.31
N ALA A 140 -10.82 -16.64 62.38
CA ALA A 140 -11.44 -15.92 61.28
C ALA A 140 -10.64 -14.66 60.91
N ARG A 141 -10.15 -13.93 61.92
CA ARG A 141 -9.29 -12.76 61.72
C ARG A 141 -7.95 -13.12 61.09
N GLY A 142 -7.33 -14.24 61.47
CA GLY A 142 -6.12 -14.75 60.84
C GLY A 142 -6.33 -15.09 59.36
N ARG A 143 -7.40 -15.84 59.05
CA ARG A 143 -7.76 -16.15 57.66
C ARG A 143 -8.02 -14.91 56.81
N LEU A 144 -8.67 -13.89 57.37
CA LEU A 144 -8.87 -12.61 56.67
C LEU A 144 -7.55 -11.90 56.36
N GLN A 145 -6.60 -11.88 57.31
CA GLN A 145 -5.28 -11.29 57.08
C GLN A 145 -4.51 -12.03 55.98
N GLU A 146 -4.58 -13.36 55.93
CA GLU A 146 -3.98 -14.15 54.86
C GLU A 146 -4.58 -13.83 53.49
N MET A 147 -5.91 -13.73 53.41
CA MET A 147 -6.60 -13.34 52.17
C MET A 147 -6.26 -11.91 51.75
N GLU A 148 -6.14 -10.98 52.71
CA GLU A 148 -5.72 -9.60 52.45
C GLU A 148 -4.28 -9.54 51.92
N GLN A 149 -3.38 -10.36 52.47
CA GLN A 149 -2.01 -10.49 51.97
C GLN A 149 -1.98 -11.06 50.54
N GLN A 150 -2.78 -12.08 50.25
CA GLN A 150 -2.92 -12.64 48.90
C GLN A 150 -3.48 -11.59 47.92
N ARG A 151 -4.51 -10.85 48.33
CA ARG A 151 -5.08 -9.74 47.55
C ARG A 151 -4.02 -8.68 47.24
N SER A 152 -3.25 -8.25 48.24
CA SER A 152 -2.18 -7.26 48.06
C SER A 152 -1.09 -7.75 47.11
N LYS A 153 -0.71 -9.04 47.17
CA LYS A 153 0.24 -9.64 46.24
C LYS A 153 -0.28 -9.66 44.80
N LEU A 154 -1.55 -10.03 44.61
CA LEU A 154 -2.19 -10.01 43.30
C LEU A 154 -2.34 -8.59 42.75
N ASP A 155 -2.68 -7.62 43.60
CA ASP A 155 -2.76 -6.20 43.23
C ASP A 155 -1.39 -5.67 42.75
N GLY A 156 -0.30 -6.05 43.43
CA GLY A 156 1.06 -5.72 42.99
C GLY A 156 1.43 -6.33 41.64
N MET A 157 1.17 -7.63 41.47
CA MET A 157 1.41 -8.30 40.19
C MET A 157 0.57 -7.70 39.05
N LEU A 158 -0.70 -7.36 39.32
CA LEU A 158 -1.58 -6.72 38.35
C LEU A 158 -1.05 -5.34 37.95
N HIS A 159 -0.56 -4.56 38.91
CA HIS A 159 0.08 -3.28 38.64
C HIS A 159 1.31 -3.43 37.74
N ASP A 160 2.18 -4.41 38.02
CA ASP A 160 3.38 -4.65 37.21
C ASP A 160 3.04 -5.09 35.78
N VAL A 161 2.05 -5.97 35.61
CA VAL A 161 1.58 -6.38 34.29
C VAL A 161 0.96 -5.20 33.54
N LYS A 162 0.17 -4.37 34.22
CA LYS A 162 -0.43 -3.17 33.63
C LYS A 162 0.64 -2.17 33.19
N HIS A 163 1.67 -1.96 34.01
CA HIS A 163 2.79 -1.09 33.69
C HIS A 163 3.54 -1.58 32.44
N LYS A 164 3.91 -2.87 32.40
CA LYS A 164 4.59 -3.45 31.23
C LYS A 164 3.74 -3.36 29.96
N CYS A 165 2.45 -3.66 30.06
CA CYS A 165 1.52 -3.52 28.94
C CYS A 165 1.44 -2.06 28.45
N GLN A 166 1.47 -1.10 29.37
CA GLN A 166 1.48 0.33 29.04
C GLN A 166 2.79 0.76 28.36
N GLU A 167 3.95 0.26 28.81
CA GLU A 167 5.25 0.50 28.18
C GLU A 167 5.31 -0.09 26.77
N GLU A 168 4.87 -1.34 26.60
CA GLU A 168 4.78 -2.00 25.30
C GLU A 168 3.83 -1.26 24.36
N SER A 169 2.68 -0.78 24.87
CA SER A 169 1.74 0.03 24.09
C SER A 169 2.36 1.34 23.60
N GLN A 170 3.15 2.00 24.45
CA GLN A 170 3.89 3.22 24.07
C GLN A 170 4.97 2.93 23.02
N LEU A 171 5.69 1.82 23.17
CA LEU A 171 6.70 1.40 22.20
C LEU A 171 6.06 1.09 20.85
N ILE A 172 4.93 0.36 20.83
CA ILE A 172 4.16 0.09 19.62
C ILE A 172 3.72 1.39 18.97
N ALA A 173 3.19 2.36 19.73
CA ALA A 173 2.77 3.65 19.20
C ALA A 173 3.94 4.44 18.57
N SER A 174 5.11 4.41 19.21
CA SER A 174 6.34 5.01 18.69
C SER A 174 6.79 4.35 17.39
N MET A 175 6.87 3.01 17.37
CA MET A 175 7.23 2.25 16.16
C MET A 175 6.24 2.49 15.02
N GLN A 176 4.94 2.52 15.29
CA GLN A 176 3.91 2.85 14.30
C GLN A 176 4.08 4.27 13.76
N SER A 177 4.44 5.24 14.60
CA SER A 177 4.72 6.61 14.14
C SER A 177 5.96 6.67 13.25
N GLN A 178 6.99 5.90 13.58
CA GLN A 178 8.19 5.79 12.76
C GLN A 178 7.89 5.15 11.41
N ILE A 179 7.12 4.06 11.38
CA ILE A 179 6.68 3.41 10.15
C ILE A 179 5.91 4.40 9.27
N ARG A 180 4.92 5.11 9.84
CA ARG A 180 4.17 6.13 9.07
C ARG A 180 5.06 7.24 8.51
N SER A 181 6.06 7.67 9.27
CA SER A 181 7.03 8.67 8.78
C SER A 181 7.88 8.11 7.64
N GLN A 182 8.34 6.86 7.73
CA GLN A 182 9.12 6.20 6.68
C GLN A 182 8.28 5.94 5.43
N GLU A 183 7.02 5.52 5.59
CA GLU A 183 6.08 5.33 4.49
C GLU A 183 5.78 6.66 3.78
N ALA A 184 5.67 7.77 4.52
CA ALA A 184 5.48 9.09 3.92
C ALA A 184 6.69 9.53 3.09
N GLU A 185 7.91 9.31 3.60
CA GLU A 185 9.16 9.62 2.89
C GLU A 185 9.33 8.76 1.63
N LEU A 186 9.01 7.46 1.71
CA LEU A 186 9.03 6.58 0.54
C LEU A 186 8.04 7.03 -0.52
N ARG A 187 6.81 7.42 -0.12
CA ARG A 187 5.82 7.96 -1.05
C ARG A 187 6.31 9.22 -1.76
N THR A 188 6.96 10.14 -1.05
CA THR A 188 7.51 11.35 -1.68
C THR A 188 8.63 11.00 -2.67
N GLN A 189 9.48 10.03 -2.34
CA GLN A 189 10.53 9.55 -3.26
C GLN A 189 9.95 8.83 -4.48
N GLU A 190 8.90 8.03 -4.32
CA GLU A 190 8.17 7.39 -5.42
C GLU A 190 7.54 8.44 -6.36
N ASP A 191 6.94 9.49 -5.81
CA ASP A 191 6.39 10.61 -6.59
C ASP A 191 7.49 11.36 -7.37
N GLU A 192 8.64 11.62 -6.75
CA GLU A 192 9.80 12.22 -7.43
C GLU A 192 10.36 11.33 -8.54
N LEU A 193 10.45 10.01 -8.30
CA LEU A 193 10.87 9.06 -9.32
C LEU A 193 9.86 8.99 -10.47
N SER A 194 8.56 9.06 -10.18
CA SER A 194 7.51 9.13 -11.20
C SER A 194 7.59 10.41 -12.05
N ARG A 195 7.83 11.56 -11.41
CA ARG A 195 8.05 12.84 -12.11
C ARG A 195 9.28 12.82 -13.00
N THR A 196 10.43 12.37 -12.47
CA THR A 196 11.68 12.28 -13.23
C THR A 196 11.59 11.28 -14.38
N LYS A 197 10.89 10.15 -14.19
CA LYS A 197 10.61 9.19 -15.27
C LYS A 197 9.73 9.79 -16.37
N SER A 198 8.69 10.55 -15.98
CA SER A 198 7.83 11.25 -16.95
C SER A 198 8.62 12.29 -17.74
N GLU A 199 9.51 13.02 -17.08
CA GLU A 199 10.40 13.98 -17.72
C GLU A 199 11.41 13.30 -18.67
N LEU A 200 11.97 12.16 -18.27
CA LEU A 200 12.86 11.37 -19.14
C LEU A 200 12.13 10.91 -20.41
N ASN A 201 10.90 10.40 -20.29
CA ASN A 201 10.09 10.02 -21.45
C ASN A 201 9.79 11.22 -22.36
N ARG A 202 9.53 12.39 -21.76
CA ARG A 202 9.32 13.65 -22.51
C ARG A 202 10.57 14.02 -23.31
N LEU A 203 11.74 13.98 -22.68
CA LEU A 203 13.02 14.27 -23.32
C LEU A 203 13.36 13.24 -24.42
N GLN A 204 13.06 11.96 -24.20
CA GLN A 204 13.26 10.93 -25.22
C GLN A 204 12.36 11.14 -26.45
N ALA A 205 11.12 11.58 -26.26
CA ALA A 205 10.23 11.95 -27.36
C ALA A 205 10.74 13.19 -28.13
N GLU A 206 11.29 14.18 -27.40
CA GLU A 206 11.90 15.37 -27.98
C GLU A 206 13.16 15.00 -28.79
N GLU A 207 14.02 14.13 -28.26
CA GLU A 207 15.21 13.60 -28.95
C GLU A 207 14.82 12.92 -30.26
N ALA A 208 13.85 12.00 -30.23
CA ALA A 208 13.36 11.32 -31.43
C ALA A 208 12.80 12.30 -32.48
N GLN A 209 12.11 13.36 -32.04
CA GLN A 209 11.61 14.39 -32.94
C GLN A 209 12.75 15.19 -33.59
N LEU A 210 13.79 15.53 -32.82
CA LEU A 210 14.96 16.24 -33.34
C LEU A 210 15.75 15.37 -34.32
N GLU A 211 15.90 14.07 -34.05
CA GLU A 211 16.52 13.12 -34.98
C GLU A 211 15.77 13.06 -36.31
N GLN A 212 14.43 12.98 -36.29
CA GLN A 212 13.62 13.00 -37.50
C GLN A 212 13.83 14.28 -38.32
N ARG A 213 13.89 15.45 -37.65
CA ARG A 213 14.17 16.74 -38.29
C ARG A 213 15.58 16.79 -38.89
N LEU A 214 16.58 16.27 -38.18
CA LEU A 214 17.96 16.16 -38.67
C LEU A 214 18.03 15.27 -39.92
N LEU A 215 17.34 14.13 -39.92
CA LEU A 215 17.27 13.25 -41.10
C LEU A 215 16.59 13.94 -42.28
N SER A 216 15.45 14.61 -42.06
CA SER A 216 14.75 15.36 -43.11
C SER A 216 15.65 16.46 -43.71
N THR A 217 16.29 17.26 -42.86
CA THR A 217 17.19 18.34 -43.33
C THR A 217 18.41 17.80 -44.06
N ARG A 218 18.95 16.64 -43.63
CA ARG A 218 20.02 15.95 -44.35
C ARG A 218 19.59 15.51 -45.74
N ILE A 219 18.42 14.90 -45.88
CA ILE A 219 17.88 14.49 -47.19
C ILE A 219 17.64 15.70 -48.11
N GLN A 220 17.13 16.81 -47.55
CA GLN A 220 16.98 18.06 -48.30
C GLN A 220 18.33 18.61 -48.77
N LEU A 221 19.34 18.61 -47.91
CA LEU A 221 20.70 19.02 -48.25
C LEU A 221 21.28 18.15 -49.37
N GLU A 222 21.16 16.82 -49.27
CA GLU A 222 21.62 15.88 -50.31
C GLU A 222 20.91 16.14 -51.66
N THR A 223 19.62 16.49 -51.62
CA THR A 223 18.84 16.86 -52.81
C THR A 223 19.36 18.15 -53.45
N ILE A 224 19.61 19.20 -52.65
CA ILE A 224 20.17 20.47 -53.13
C ILE A 224 21.58 20.27 -53.70
N VAL A 225 22.41 19.43 -53.07
CA VAL A 225 23.73 19.10 -53.59
C VAL A 225 23.64 18.38 -54.93
N LYS A 226 22.66 17.48 -55.10
CA LYS A 226 22.43 16.77 -56.36
C LYS A 226 21.97 17.73 -57.47
N SER A 227 21.04 18.64 -57.18
CA SER A 227 20.60 19.63 -58.17
C SER A 227 21.73 20.60 -58.52
N LEU A 228 22.52 21.05 -57.54
CA LEU A 228 23.70 21.88 -57.78
C LEU A 228 24.70 21.19 -58.72
N LYS A 229 25.02 19.91 -58.48
CA LYS A 229 25.87 19.12 -59.38
C LYS A 229 25.28 19.01 -60.79
N GLY A 230 23.96 18.84 -60.91
CA GLY A 230 23.26 18.86 -62.19
C GLY A 230 23.47 20.17 -62.94
N THR A 231 23.17 21.30 -62.30
CA THR A 231 23.35 22.64 -62.89
C THR A 231 24.82 22.93 -63.24
N GLN A 232 25.79 22.47 -62.44
CA GLN A 232 27.21 22.60 -62.74
C GLN A 232 27.60 21.81 -64.01
N GLY A 233 27.01 20.64 -64.22
CA GLY A 233 27.15 19.85 -65.44
C GLY A 233 26.62 20.58 -66.66
N GLU A 234 25.41 21.14 -66.55
CA GLU A 234 24.79 21.96 -67.61
C GLU A 234 25.63 23.20 -67.95
N ILE A 235 26.13 23.92 -66.94
CA ILE A 235 27.04 25.06 -67.13
C ILE A 235 28.32 24.64 -67.86
N SER A 236 28.88 23.49 -67.50
CA SER A 236 30.09 22.97 -68.15
C SER A 236 29.82 22.64 -69.62
N GLN A 237 28.68 22.02 -69.92
CA GLN A 237 28.25 21.75 -71.30
C GLN A 237 28.05 23.04 -72.10
N ALA A 238 27.40 24.05 -71.50
CA ALA A 238 27.20 25.36 -72.13
C ALA A 238 28.53 26.06 -72.44
N ARG A 239 29.50 25.99 -71.53
CA ARG A 239 30.86 26.52 -71.76
C ARG A 239 31.55 25.83 -72.94
N THR A 240 31.48 24.50 -73.04
CA THR A 240 32.03 23.78 -74.20
C THR A 240 31.36 24.22 -75.50
N LYS A 241 30.02 24.31 -75.53
CA LYS A 241 29.29 24.82 -76.70
C LYS A 241 29.71 26.24 -77.06
N LEU A 242 29.89 27.12 -76.07
CA LEU A 242 30.38 28.48 -76.29
C LEU A 242 31.78 28.49 -76.90
N THR A 243 32.71 27.66 -76.40
CA THR A 243 34.06 27.53 -76.98
C THR A 243 34.00 27.04 -78.42
N MET A 244 33.14 26.07 -78.75
CA MET A 244 32.95 25.62 -80.14
C MET A 244 32.43 26.74 -81.04
N ILE A 245 31.48 27.54 -80.56
CA ILE A 245 30.95 28.69 -81.31
C ILE A 245 32.04 29.75 -81.51
N GLN A 246 32.83 30.04 -80.48
CA GLN A 246 33.95 30.98 -80.56
C GLN A 246 35.01 30.52 -81.57
N GLU A 247 35.32 29.23 -81.60
CA GLU A 247 36.25 28.65 -82.56
C GLU A 247 35.72 28.71 -83.99
N ASN A 248 34.45 28.36 -84.20
CA ASN A 248 33.80 28.53 -85.50
C ASN A 248 33.79 30.01 -85.94
N GLN A 249 33.55 30.95 -85.01
CA GLN A 249 33.62 32.38 -85.31
C GLN A 249 35.03 32.82 -85.70
N ARG A 250 36.07 32.29 -85.03
CA ARG A 250 37.48 32.53 -85.38
C ARG A 250 37.81 32.00 -86.77
N GLU A 251 37.36 30.80 -87.10
CA GLU A 251 37.52 30.19 -88.42
C GLU A 251 36.83 31.02 -89.50
N ILE A 252 35.57 31.44 -89.28
CA ILE A 252 34.84 32.33 -90.20
C ILE A 252 35.59 33.66 -90.36
N THR A 253 36.05 34.28 -89.27
CA THR A 253 36.78 35.55 -89.33
C THR A 253 38.07 35.41 -90.15
N LYS A 254 38.81 34.32 -89.96
CA LYS A 254 40.02 34.00 -90.74
C LYS A 254 39.70 33.82 -92.22
N THR A 255 38.63 33.10 -92.57
CA THR A 255 38.22 32.97 -93.99
C THR A 255 37.85 34.33 -94.59
N ILE A 256 37.17 35.20 -93.85
CA ILE A 256 36.85 36.57 -94.30
C ILE A 256 38.12 37.39 -94.54
N GLU A 257 39.11 37.30 -93.65
CA GLU A 257 40.42 37.96 -93.81
C GLU A 257 41.20 37.43 -95.03
N GLU A 258 41.16 36.12 -95.27
CA GLU A 258 41.75 35.49 -96.46
C GLU A 258 41.09 35.99 -97.75
N TYR A 259 39.75 36.06 -97.80
CA TYR A 259 39.01 36.65 -98.92
C TYR A 259 39.36 38.13 -99.14
N ASN A 260 39.40 38.94 -98.08
CA ASN A 260 39.79 40.36 -98.16
C ASN A 260 41.24 40.55 -98.65
N SER A 261 42.14 39.65 -98.26
CA SER A 261 43.54 39.66 -98.71
C SER A 261 43.66 39.30 -100.20
N ALA A 262 42.88 38.34 -100.68
CA ALA A 262 42.80 38.01 -102.11
C ALA A 262 42.17 39.16 -102.92
N LEU A 263 41.13 39.81 -102.40
CA LEU A 263 40.52 40.98 -103.05
C LEU A 263 41.49 42.17 -103.14
N SER A 264 42.31 42.39 -102.11
CA SER A 264 43.31 43.46 -102.12
C SER A 264 44.51 43.15 -103.03
N SER A 265 44.96 41.89 -103.13
CA SER A 265 46.02 41.50 -104.07
C SER A 265 45.60 41.65 -105.54
N ILE A 266 44.34 41.31 -105.86
CA ILE A 266 43.73 41.57 -107.17
C ILE A 266 43.60 43.08 -107.42
N SER A 267 43.18 43.86 -106.42
CA SER A 267 43.04 45.32 -106.52
C SER A 267 44.40 46.05 -106.68
N SER A 268 45.50 45.46 -106.21
CA SER A 268 46.87 45.98 -106.39
C SER A 268 47.55 45.57 -107.70
N GLY A 269 46.87 44.80 -108.57
CA GLY A 269 47.36 44.49 -109.93
C GLY A 269 48.39 43.36 -110.03
N ASN A 270 48.57 42.54 -108.99
CA ASN A 270 49.56 41.46 -108.98
C ASN A 270 48.90 40.07 -109.13
N LEU A 271 48.69 39.62 -110.38
CA LEU A 271 48.01 38.36 -110.76
C LEU A 271 48.84 37.07 -110.59
N GLY A 272 50.07 37.15 -110.06
CA GLY A 272 51.04 36.04 -110.10
C GLY A 272 50.91 34.98 -109.00
N ASN A 273 50.28 35.28 -107.86
CA ASN A 273 50.17 34.36 -106.72
C ASN A 273 48.70 34.07 -106.41
N LEU A 274 48.05 33.29 -107.26
CA LEU A 274 46.74 32.67 -106.98
C LEU A 274 46.93 31.44 -106.09
N PRO A 275 46.29 31.35 -104.91
CA PRO A 275 45.98 30.06 -104.31
C PRO A 275 45.00 29.34 -105.22
N ASP A 276 45.36 28.12 -105.61
CA ASP A 276 44.55 27.23 -106.43
C ASP A 276 43.27 26.82 -105.68
N LEU A 277 42.14 27.41 -106.06
CA LEU A 277 40.80 27.05 -105.59
C LEU A 277 40.14 26.00 -106.50
N SER A 278 40.91 25.34 -107.38
CA SER A 278 40.42 24.40 -108.41
C SER A 278 40.20 22.98 -107.90
N ASP A 279 39.61 22.81 -106.71
CA ASP A 279 39.03 21.51 -106.36
C ASP A 279 37.67 21.68 -105.68
N GLY A 280 36.61 21.67 -106.50
CA GLY A 280 35.25 21.53 -106.01
C GLY A 280 34.15 22.30 -106.73
N PHE A 281 34.44 23.07 -107.78
CA PHE A 281 33.41 23.84 -108.46
C PHE A 281 33.54 23.80 -109.99
N MET A 282 32.71 22.90 -110.57
CA MET A 282 31.95 23.03 -111.83
C MET A 282 32.21 21.95 -112.88
N GLU A 283 31.32 20.95 -112.94
CA GLU A 283 30.88 20.45 -114.24
C GLU A 283 29.42 19.94 -114.22
N ASN A 284 28.59 20.59 -115.05
CA ASN A 284 27.31 20.14 -115.61
C ASN A 284 26.13 19.76 -114.68
N GLY A 285 25.20 20.71 -114.54
CA GLY A 285 23.86 20.53 -115.13
C GLY A 285 22.88 19.50 -114.55
N SER A 286 23.02 19.03 -113.31
CA SER A 286 21.93 18.25 -112.68
C SER A 286 21.84 18.52 -111.18
N LEU A 287 20.65 18.95 -110.76
CA LEU A 287 20.16 19.05 -109.39
C LEU A 287 20.54 17.78 -108.61
N ARG A 288 21.59 17.86 -107.79
CA ARG A 288 21.92 16.86 -106.77
C ARG A 288 21.66 17.48 -105.41
N VAL A 289 20.66 16.92 -104.74
CA VAL A 289 20.49 16.94 -103.29
C VAL A 289 21.84 16.60 -102.66
N LEU A 290 22.59 17.61 -102.24
CA LEU A 290 23.78 17.40 -101.42
C LEU A 290 23.32 17.09 -100.00
N GLN A 291 23.34 15.80 -99.74
CA GLN A 291 23.51 15.22 -98.43
C GLN A 291 24.86 15.71 -97.86
N ASP A 292 24.84 16.92 -97.31
CA ASP A 292 26.00 17.51 -96.63
C ASP A 292 26.09 16.93 -95.23
N ASP A 293 26.57 15.69 -95.11
CA ASP A 293 26.69 15.00 -93.82
C ASP A 293 27.66 15.71 -92.87
N SER A 294 28.52 16.63 -93.32
CA SER A 294 29.45 17.36 -92.45
C SER A 294 28.77 18.54 -91.74
N PHE A 295 28.03 19.36 -92.48
CA PHE A 295 27.27 20.46 -91.89
C PHE A 295 26.02 19.95 -91.16
N LYS A 296 25.39 18.89 -91.68
CA LYS A 296 24.25 18.21 -91.05
C LYS A 296 24.68 17.40 -89.82
N ALA A 297 25.90 16.86 -89.73
CA ALA A 297 26.44 16.27 -88.49
C ALA A 297 26.79 17.34 -87.44
N ARG A 298 27.32 18.51 -87.84
CA ARG A 298 27.54 19.63 -86.90
C ARG A 298 26.22 20.19 -86.36
N ILE A 299 25.18 20.29 -87.21
CA ILE A 299 23.84 20.69 -86.78
C ILE A 299 23.14 19.58 -85.98
N ALA A 300 23.30 18.30 -86.33
CA ALA A 300 22.71 17.17 -85.60
C ALA A 300 23.34 16.96 -84.21
N MET A 301 24.64 17.27 -84.03
CA MET A 301 25.27 17.31 -82.70
C MET A 301 24.75 18.46 -81.82
N PHE A 302 24.22 19.53 -82.44
CA PHE A 302 23.62 20.66 -81.73
C PHE A 302 22.11 20.44 -81.46
N ASN A 303 21.43 19.65 -82.30
CA ASN A 303 20.00 19.39 -82.27
C ASN A 303 19.60 18.10 -81.51
N SER A 304 20.57 17.31 -81.04
CA SER A 304 20.34 16.12 -80.18
C SER A 304 19.89 16.46 -78.76
N SER A 305 19.61 17.73 -78.47
CA SER A 305 18.93 18.20 -77.26
C SER A 305 17.69 19.04 -77.58
N ALA A 306 16.88 18.61 -78.55
CA ALA A 306 15.50 19.07 -78.72
C ALA A 306 14.51 17.97 -78.25
N PRO A 307 13.39 18.35 -77.64
CA PRO A 307 12.68 17.53 -76.66
C PRO A 307 11.98 16.34 -77.34
N LYS A 308 12.14 15.15 -76.76
CA LYS A 308 11.11 14.12 -76.89
C LYS A 308 9.79 14.75 -76.45
N GLU A 309 8.73 14.48 -77.21
CA GLU A 309 7.33 14.72 -76.86
C GLU A 309 7.09 14.57 -75.36
N PRO A 310 6.17 15.36 -74.77
CA PRO A 310 5.89 15.26 -73.35
C PRO A 310 5.36 13.86 -73.07
N ALA A 311 6.23 12.99 -72.57
CA ALA A 311 5.80 11.88 -71.75
C ALA A 311 4.94 12.49 -70.65
N ALA A 312 3.72 11.98 -70.55
CA ALA A 312 2.70 12.42 -69.63
C ALA A 312 3.28 12.88 -68.29
N ASP A 313 2.76 14.02 -67.82
CA ASP A 313 2.95 14.54 -66.48
C ASP A 313 3.08 13.39 -65.45
N PRO A 314 4.24 13.21 -64.79
CA PRO A 314 4.44 12.15 -63.79
C PRO A 314 3.53 12.32 -62.57
N PHE A 315 2.85 13.47 -62.44
CA PHE A 315 1.91 13.77 -61.35
C PHE A 315 0.45 13.52 -61.73
N GLN A 316 0.15 12.89 -62.88
CA GLN A 316 -1.23 12.64 -63.32
C GLN A 316 -1.62 11.16 -63.39
N ILE A 317 -0.77 10.22 -62.94
CA ILE A 317 -1.13 8.78 -62.96
C ILE A 317 -1.67 8.26 -61.63
N GLU A 318 -1.39 8.88 -60.49
CA GLU A 318 -2.13 8.64 -59.25
C GLU A 318 -1.55 9.59 -58.20
N ASP A 319 -2.38 10.51 -57.73
CA ASP A 319 -2.04 11.36 -56.59
C ASP A 319 -1.95 10.44 -55.34
N PRO A 320 -0.80 10.33 -54.67
CA PRO A 320 -0.64 9.49 -53.48
C PRO A 320 -1.54 9.92 -52.31
N PHE A 321 -2.19 11.09 -52.44
CA PHE A 321 -3.09 11.68 -51.45
C PHE A 321 -4.52 11.87 -51.98
N ARG A 322 -4.87 11.40 -53.19
CA ARG A 322 -6.28 11.32 -53.60
C ARG A 322 -6.94 10.09 -52.98
N SER A 323 -7.53 10.35 -51.83
CA SER A 323 -8.92 10.01 -51.54
C SER A 323 -9.38 8.64 -52.05
N ASP A 324 -9.04 7.57 -51.31
CA ASP A 324 -9.90 6.39 -51.05
C ASP A 324 -9.19 5.22 -50.32
N LEU A 325 -7.98 5.43 -49.79
CA LEU A 325 -7.28 4.42 -48.95
C LEU A 325 -7.13 4.81 -47.47
N LEU A 326 -7.92 5.76 -46.98
CA LEU A 326 -8.24 5.85 -45.54
C LEU A 326 -9.57 5.12 -45.28
N LYS A 327 -9.56 3.81 -45.49
CA LYS A 327 -10.53 2.96 -44.80
C LYS A 327 -9.95 2.73 -43.41
N ASP A 328 -10.45 3.54 -42.48
CA ASP A 328 -10.20 3.43 -41.05
C ASP A 328 -10.23 1.95 -40.63
N PRO A 329 -9.15 1.39 -40.05
CA PRO A 329 -9.19 0.04 -39.50
C PRO A 329 -10.14 -0.05 -38.29
N PHE A 330 -10.61 1.09 -37.76
CA PHE A 330 -11.64 1.23 -36.75
C PHE A 330 -12.92 1.85 -37.34
N GLY A 331 -13.39 1.29 -38.46
CA GLY A 331 -14.53 1.76 -39.26
C GLY A 331 -15.86 2.07 -38.55
N ASP A 332 -15.94 1.97 -37.23
CA ASP A 332 -16.78 2.81 -36.39
C ASP A 332 -16.12 3.03 -35.02
N ASP A 333 -16.16 4.27 -34.53
CA ASP A 333 -15.75 4.61 -33.17
C ASP A 333 -16.54 3.75 -32.16
N PRO A 334 -15.86 2.88 -31.38
CA PRO A 334 -16.49 1.91 -30.49
C PRO A 334 -17.27 2.54 -29.32
N PHE A 335 -17.22 3.87 -29.16
CA PHE A 335 -17.96 4.60 -28.13
C PHE A 335 -19.12 5.45 -28.68
N LYS A 336 -19.44 5.36 -29.98
CA LYS A 336 -20.52 6.15 -30.60
C LYS A 336 -21.91 5.92 -29.98
N GLU A 337 -22.19 4.75 -29.43
CA GLU A 337 -23.48 4.46 -28.78
C GLU A 337 -23.48 4.68 -27.26
N SER A 338 -22.31 4.76 -26.61
CA SER A 338 -22.21 5.02 -25.17
C SER A 338 -20.79 5.40 -24.76
N ASP A 339 -20.52 6.71 -24.76
CA ASP A 339 -19.31 7.30 -24.19
C ASP A 339 -19.41 7.37 -22.65
N PRO A 340 -18.51 6.72 -21.88
CA PRO A 340 -18.49 6.75 -20.41
C PRO A 340 -18.26 8.15 -19.82
N PHE A 341 -17.77 9.10 -20.62
CA PHE A 341 -17.45 10.47 -20.20
C PHE A 341 -18.47 11.51 -20.65
N ARG A 342 -19.55 11.09 -21.32
CA ARG A 342 -20.57 11.99 -21.87
C ARG A 342 -21.35 12.79 -20.81
N GLY A 343 -21.21 12.44 -19.53
CA GLY A 343 -21.79 13.16 -18.39
C GLY A 343 -20.86 14.17 -17.71
N ALA A 344 -19.59 14.27 -18.11
CA ALA A 344 -18.60 15.12 -17.43
C ALA A 344 -18.34 16.44 -18.17
N SER A 345 -19.42 17.13 -18.59
CA SER A 345 -19.31 18.54 -18.97
C SER A 345 -19.13 19.40 -17.72
N SER A 346 -18.19 20.35 -17.77
CA SER A 346 -17.75 21.26 -16.71
C SER A 346 -18.85 22.12 -16.06
N GLU A 347 -20.10 22.06 -16.54
CA GLU A 347 -21.19 22.94 -16.09
C GLU A 347 -22.07 22.37 -14.95
N ASP A 348 -22.08 21.06 -14.70
CA ASP A 348 -23.03 20.44 -13.76
C ASP A 348 -22.44 20.19 -12.34
N PHE A 349 -21.14 20.40 -12.15
CA PHE A 349 -20.49 20.30 -10.83
C PHE A 349 -20.73 21.52 -9.93
N PHE A 350 -21.10 22.67 -10.51
CA PHE A 350 -21.25 23.93 -9.77
C PHE A 350 -22.68 24.26 -9.33
N LYS A 351 -23.63 23.33 -9.50
CA LYS A 351 -25.03 23.55 -9.11
C LYS A 351 -25.57 22.40 -8.27
N THR A 352 -25.08 22.33 -7.04
CA THR A 352 -25.86 21.72 -5.95
C THR A 352 -25.84 22.64 -4.74
N ASP A 353 -26.97 22.69 -4.08
CA ASP A 353 -27.50 23.78 -3.30
C ASP A 353 -26.59 24.48 -2.28
N ARG A 354 -26.78 25.79 -2.29
CA ARG A 354 -26.21 26.78 -1.38
C ARG A 354 -27.02 26.78 -0.09
N SER A 355 -26.57 26.04 0.91
CA SER A 355 -26.87 26.34 2.32
C SER A 355 -25.70 25.94 3.22
N ASP A 356 -24.91 26.95 3.54
CA ASP A 356 -24.13 27.19 4.77
C ASP A 356 -23.60 26.00 5.56
N LEU A 357 -22.25 25.85 5.60
CA LEU A 357 -21.57 25.14 6.69
C LEU A 357 -20.16 25.62 7.04
N PHE A 358 -19.51 26.51 6.28
CA PHE A 358 -18.26 27.15 6.72
C PHE A 358 -18.22 28.64 6.36
N GLY A 359 -18.67 29.44 7.34
CA GLY A 359 -18.58 30.88 7.31
C GLY A 359 -17.13 31.37 7.38
N SER A 360 -16.91 32.48 6.69
CA SER A 360 -15.68 33.27 6.58
C SER A 360 -15.16 33.79 7.92
N ALA A 361 -13.96 33.37 8.33
CA ALA A 361 -13.05 34.15 9.17
C ALA A 361 -11.59 33.67 9.01
N ASP A 362 -10.71 34.60 8.65
CA ASP A 362 -9.25 34.41 8.51
C ASP A 362 -8.59 34.16 9.89
N PRO A 363 -7.86 33.05 10.08
CA PRO A 363 -7.31 32.67 11.38
C PRO A 363 -6.04 33.43 11.81
N PHE A 364 -5.46 34.31 10.98
CA PHE A 364 -4.16 34.96 11.29
C PHE A 364 -4.22 36.46 11.62
N ALA A 365 -5.40 37.05 11.77
CA ALA A 365 -5.55 38.50 11.96
C ALA A 365 -5.33 39.04 13.40
N LYS A 366 -4.56 38.37 14.28
CA LYS A 366 -4.24 38.90 15.62
C LYS A 366 -2.75 38.83 15.95
N ARG A 367 -2.10 40.00 15.96
CA ARG A 367 -0.78 40.22 16.58
C ARG A 367 -0.89 40.24 18.11
N PRO A 368 0.00 39.58 18.88
CA PRO A 368 0.14 39.83 20.31
C PRO A 368 1.17 40.95 20.59
N ALA A 369 0.86 41.81 21.57
CA ALA A 369 1.76 42.82 22.15
C ALA A 369 2.72 42.21 23.19
N PRO A 370 3.87 42.84 23.51
CA PRO A 370 4.90 42.22 24.36
C PRO A 370 4.69 42.51 25.85
N PRO A 371 5.11 41.62 26.78
CA PRO A 371 5.23 41.97 28.18
C PRO A 371 6.67 42.32 28.61
N LEU A 372 6.71 43.12 29.68
CA LEU A 372 7.81 43.89 30.26
C LEU A 372 8.86 43.05 31.01
N LYS A 373 10.07 43.62 31.09
CA LYS A 373 11.19 43.21 31.97
C LYS A 373 10.88 43.44 33.46
N VAL A 374 11.10 42.42 34.29
CA VAL A 374 11.50 42.51 35.71
C VAL A 374 12.36 41.25 35.99
N GLY A 375 13.66 41.34 36.30
CA GLY A 375 14.20 41.53 37.65
C GLY A 375 14.48 40.15 38.30
N GLY A 376 15.75 39.74 38.36
CA GLY A 376 16.17 38.35 38.60
C GLY A 376 16.19 37.87 40.05
N LEU A 377 16.51 36.58 40.23
CA LEU A 377 17.21 35.99 41.38
C LEU A 377 17.60 34.51 41.10
N ARG A 378 18.93 34.29 41.00
CA ARG A 378 19.75 33.26 41.69
C ARG A 378 19.55 31.74 41.48
N ILE A 379 20.48 31.16 40.70
CA ILE A 379 21.39 29.99 40.95
C ILE A 379 20.79 28.73 41.62
N GLN A 380 20.87 27.56 40.96
CA GLN A 380 21.93 26.53 41.16
C GLN A 380 21.77 25.36 40.15
N ARG A 381 22.79 25.15 39.29
CA ARG A 381 22.91 23.96 38.44
C ARG A 381 24.26 23.35 38.78
N ASP A 382 24.23 22.15 39.36
CA ASP A 382 25.42 21.43 39.81
C ASP A 382 26.09 20.72 38.63
N GLU A 383 27.40 20.86 38.55
CA GLU A 383 28.29 20.22 37.59
C GLU A 383 28.71 18.86 38.13
N ARG A 384 28.67 17.82 37.29
CA ARG A 384 29.76 16.84 37.21
C ARG A 384 30.03 16.42 35.76
N ARG A 385 30.90 17.20 35.11
CA ARG A 385 32.25 16.82 34.62
C ARG A 385 32.46 15.30 34.40
N PHE A 386 32.40 14.77 33.16
CA PHE A 386 33.36 14.78 32.03
C PHE A 386 34.01 13.37 31.89
N PRO A 387 34.80 13.03 30.83
CA PRO A 387 34.91 13.55 29.46
C PRO A 387 35.03 12.44 28.38
N GLY A 388 35.04 12.83 27.11
CA GLY A 388 35.43 11.93 26.01
C GLY A 388 35.29 12.54 24.62
N LEU A 389 36.05 13.62 24.39
CA LEU A 389 36.23 14.33 23.11
C LEU A 389 36.86 13.38 22.03
N HIS A 390 36.86 13.62 20.71
CA HIS A 390 36.92 14.85 19.94
C HIS A 390 36.31 14.63 18.54
N ALA A 391 35.60 15.66 18.08
CA ALA A 391 35.30 15.94 16.68
C ALA A 391 36.55 16.38 15.92
N PHE A 392 36.57 16.23 14.59
CA PHE A 392 37.09 17.25 13.69
C PHE A 392 36.28 17.34 12.40
N SER A 393 36.21 18.58 11.93
CA SER A 393 35.24 19.19 11.02
C SER A 393 35.76 19.24 9.58
N SER A 394 34.81 19.26 8.64
CA SER A 394 34.76 20.04 7.39
C SER A 394 36.00 20.14 6.49
N SER A 395 35.88 19.72 5.23
CA SER A 395 35.77 20.59 4.03
C SER A 395 36.13 19.83 2.73
N GLU A 396 35.23 19.87 1.74
CA GLU A 396 35.56 19.77 0.30
C GLU A 396 35.89 21.20 -0.24
N PRO A 397 36.18 21.50 -1.56
CA PRO A 397 36.16 20.67 -2.78
C PRO A 397 37.23 20.98 -3.91
N PHE A 398 37.15 20.22 -5.03
CA PHE A 398 37.67 20.45 -6.42
C PHE A 398 39.21 20.39 -6.67
N SER A 399 39.83 19.88 -7.77
CA SER A 399 39.49 19.58 -9.17
C SER A 399 40.47 18.58 -9.84
N SER A 400 39.99 17.86 -10.86
CA SER A 400 40.57 17.59 -12.20
C SER A 400 42.09 17.36 -12.41
N THR A 401 42.48 16.20 -12.99
CA THR A 401 43.07 16.04 -14.36
C THR A 401 43.62 14.61 -14.55
N GLY A 402 43.27 13.93 -15.66
CA GLY A 402 43.99 12.74 -16.17
C GLY A 402 45.32 13.13 -16.85
N PRO A 403 46.03 12.25 -17.62
CA PRO A 403 45.57 11.01 -18.27
C PRO A 403 46.54 9.79 -18.20
N LYS A 404 46.11 8.71 -18.85
CA LYS A 404 46.78 7.43 -19.19
C LYS A 404 47.99 7.64 -20.14
N PRO A 405 48.91 6.66 -20.28
CA PRO A 405 48.84 5.80 -21.48
C PRO A 405 49.24 4.33 -21.28
N ARG A 406 48.94 3.52 -22.32
CA ARG A 406 49.28 2.11 -22.55
C ARG A 406 50.29 2.01 -23.72
N ASP A 407 50.88 0.82 -23.85
CA ASP A 407 51.66 0.25 -24.98
C ASP A 407 53.12 0.72 -25.10
N SER A 408 54.13 -0.09 -25.48
CA SER A 408 54.21 -1.41 -26.15
C SER A 408 55.63 -1.99 -25.98
N GLY A 409 55.81 -3.31 -26.03
CA GLY A 409 57.11 -3.99 -25.88
C GLY A 409 57.92 -4.20 -27.17
N THR A 410 59.18 -4.64 -27.03
CA THR A 410 59.97 -5.54 -27.94
C THR A 410 61.32 -5.95 -27.28
N PRO A 411 62.09 -6.96 -27.77
CA PRO A 411 62.44 -8.19 -27.03
C PRO A 411 63.97 -8.34 -26.77
N PRO A 412 64.49 -9.47 -26.25
CA PRO A 412 65.92 -9.60 -25.94
C PRO A 412 66.75 -10.11 -27.14
N HIS A 413 68.05 -9.78 -27.08
CA HIS A 413 69.21 -10.42 -27.73
C HIS A 413 68.94 -11.68 -28.58
N VAL A 414 69.25 -11.64 -29.87
CA VAL A 414 70.54 -12.00 -30.52
C VAL A 414 70.48 -11.54 -31.98
#